data_AF-X1PH89-F1
#
_entry.id   AF-X1PH89-F1
#
_cell.length_a   1.000
_cell.length_b   1.000
_cell.length_c   1.000
_cell.angle_alpha   90.00
_cell.angle_beta   90.00
_cell.angle_gamma   90.00
#
_symmetry.space_group_name_H-M   'P 1'
#
loop_
_entity.id
_entity.type
_entity.pdbx_description
1 polymer ?
#
loop_
_entity_poly.entity_id
_entity_poly.type
_entity_poly.pdbx_seq_one_letter_code
_entity_poly.pdbx_strand_id
1 'polypeptide(L)'
;MHRENRCKSATETEDAVIYYTLDGSEPYDTSGRGRHPGGIVYTNPVPITKTTLLRVKAIKPGFKPSNIETQSYIFLEPDVRDFSSNLPIAIIDTFGKYVGQTTERQTLTFAGFIDTVTRGRIRITNPPDFIGRAGLNIRGKSSTGFAKKQYHLETLDEYDGDKDVSILGFPAESDWVLQAPYSDKSLMRNFLAYKWSNDIGRYAVRTRFIELFLNTDGRGVSMSDYVGVYVLMEKIKQGENRVNITKLEPSDNAEPQITGGY
;
A
#
# COMPACT_ATOMS: atom_id res chain seq x y z
N MET A 1 -17.25 8.50 9.57
CA MET A 1 -17.45 9.88 10.04
C MET A 1 -17.02 9.94 11.51
N HIS A 2 -15.72 10.13 11.78
CA HIS A 2 -15.23 10.33 13.16
C HIS A 2 -15.32 11.81 13.51
N ARG A 3 -15.89 12.11 14.68
CA ARG A 3 -16.24 13.46 15.16
C ARG A 3 -15.16 14.14 16.00
N GLU A 4 -13.93 13.63 16.02
CA GLU A 4 -12.81 14.31 16.65
C GLU A 4 -11.63 14.41 15.67
N ASN A 5 -11.38 15.60 15.14
CA ASN A 5 -10.22 15.90 14.28
C ASN A 5 -8.92 16.04 15.08
N ARG A 6 -8.85 15.45 16.28
CA ARG A 6 -7.70 15.52 17.19
C ARG A 6 -7.42 14.15 17.75
N CYS A 7 -6.25 13.61 17.47
CA CYS A 7 -5.81 12.36 18.06
C CYS A 7 -5.12 12.63 19.40
N LYS A 8 -5.41 11.80 20.41
CA LYS A 8 -4.69 11.78 21.69
C LYS A 8 -3.85 10.52 21.75
N SER A 9 -2.61 10.65 22.23
CA SER A 9 -1.74 9.53 22.56
C SER A 9 -1.39 9.57 24.04
N ALA A 10 -1.27 8.41 24.66
CA ALA A 10 -0.91 8.27 26.08
C ALA A 10 0.07 7.11 26.24
N THR A 11 0.87 7.16 27.30
CA THR A 11 1.77 6.09 27.73
C THR A 11 1.60 5.88 29.23
N GLU A 12 1.55 4.63 29.67
CA GLU A 12 1.48 4.26 31.08
C GLU A 12 2.84 4.34 31.77
N THR A 13 3.93 4.45 31.00
CA THR A 13 5.28 4.56 31.55
C THR A 13 5.62 6.03 31.83
N GLU A 14 5.74 6.36 33.11
CA GLU A 14 6.19 7.68 33.56
C GLU A 14 7.57 8.02 32.95
N ASP A 15 7.78 9.30 32.62
CA ASP A 15 8.97 9.86 31.95
C ASP A 15 9.26 9.35 30.53
N ALA A 16 8.38 8.55 29.92
CA ALA A 16 8.52 8.17 28.52
C ALA A 16 8.12 9.34 27.61
N VAL A 17 8.95 9.63 26.60
CA VAL A 17 8.68 10.65 25.58
C VAL A 17 8.05 9.97 24.37
N ILE A 18 6.88 10.44 23.97
CA ILE A 18 6.17 9.97 22.79
C ILE A 18 6.59 10.80 21.57
N TYR A 19 7.03 10.14 20.51
CA TYR A 19 7.32 10.72 19.21
C TYR A 19 6.27 10.30 18.20
N TYR A 20 5.90 11.19 17.28
CA TYR A 20 4.96 10.88 16.21
C TYR A 20 5.36 11.45 14.84
N THR A 21 4.86 10.83 13.78
CA THR A 21 4.94 11.28 12.38
C THR A 21 3.55 11.20 11.73
N LEU A 22 3.36 11.90 10.60
CA LEU A 22 2.06 12.00 9.90
C LEU A 22 2.14 11.59 8.42
N ASP A 23 3.32 11.23 7.93
CA ASP A 23 3.64 10.99 6.52
C ASP A 23 4.10 9.55 6.27
N GLY A 24 3.84 8.67 7.25
CA GLY A 24 4.23 7.27 7.19
C GLY A 24 5.69 6.98 7.52
N SER A 25 6.54 7.96 7.89
CA SER A 25 7.94 7.72 8.30
C SER A 25 8.08 7.20 9.74
N GLU A 26 9.20 6.56 10.09
CA GLU A 26 9.42 6.07 11.46
C GLU A 26 9.57 7.24 12.46
N PRO A 27 8.84 7.26 13.60
CA PRO A 27 8.92 8.37 14.56
C PRO A 27 10.26 8.50 15.30
N TYR A 28 11.00 7.41 15.45
CA TYR A 28 12.29 7.42 16.14
C TYR A 28 13.15 6.23 15.71
N ASP A 29 14.31 6.50 15.11
CA ASP A 29 15.22 5.46 14.63
C ASP A 29 15.93 4.76 15.80
N THR A 30 15.78 3.44 15.87
CA THR A 30 16.40 2.58 16.88
C THR A 30 17.40 1.57 16.30
N SER A 31 17.62 1.59 14.98
CA SER A 31 18.37 0.60 14.22
C SER A 31 19.84 0.99 13.97
N GLY A 32 20.18 2.29 14.03
CA GLY A 32 21.51 2.81 13.71
C GLY A 32 22.45 3.11 14.88
N ARG A 33 23.68 3.57 14.55
CA ARG A 33 24.68 4.11 15.50
C ARG A 33 24.26 5.39 16.21
N GLY A 34 23.05 5.87 15.91
CA GLY A 34 22.50 7.09 16.41
C GLY A 34 21.03 6.91 16.72
N ARG A 35 20.69 6.76 18.00
CA ARG A 35 19.31 6.80 18.48
C ARG A 35 18.84 8.25 18.35
N HIS A 36 18.03 8.55 17.35
CA HIS A 36 17.67 9.90 16.99
C HIS A 36 16.16 10.02 16.71
N PRO A 37 15.54 11.13 17.12
CA PRO A 37 14.15 11.39 16.77
C PRO A 37 14.02 11.67 15.27
N GLY A 38 13.15 10.90 14.60
CA GLY A 38 12.71 11.17 13.22
C GLY A 38 11.40 11.97 13.18
N GLY A 39 10.65 11.96 14.28
CA GLY A 39 9.35 12.60 14.44
C GLY A 39 9.32 13.73 15.46
N ILE A 40 8.11 14.21 15.72
CA ILE A 40 7.80 15.34 16.62
C ILE A 40 7.43 14.79 17.99
N VAL A 41 7.87 15.46 19.06
CA VAL A 41 7.47 15.12 20.43
C VAL A 41 5.98 15.44 20.63
N TYR A 42 5.20 14.46 21.07
CA TYR A 42 3.81 14.65 21.43
C TYR A 42 3.69 15.40 22.76
N THR A 43 3.21 16.63 22.68
CA THR A 43 2.93 17.49 23.85
C THR A 43 1.49 17.96 23.92
N ASN A 44 0.78 17.92 22.79
CA ASN A 44 -0.59 18.40 22.63
C ASN A 44 -1.34 17.51 21.63
N PRO A 45 -2.68 17.46 21.67
CA PRO A 45 -3.46 16.72 20.68
C PRO A 45 -3.12 17.15 19.25
N VAL A 46 -2.91 16.17 18.36
CA VAL A 46 -2.47 16.42 16.99
C VAL A 46 -3.69 16.65 16.08
N PRO A 47 -3.81 17.79 15.41
CA PRO A 47 -4.88 18.02 14.45
C PRO A 47 -4.67 17.16 13.21
N ILE A 48 -5.69 16.37 12.86
CA ILE A 48 -5.71 15.60 11.61
C ILE A 48 -6.73 16.25 10.68
N THR A 49 -6.23 16.87 9.60
CA THR A 49 -7.04 17.68 8.67
C THR A 49 -7.01 17.16 7.23
N LYS A 50 -6.21 16.13 6.97
CA LYS A 50 -5.99 15.51 5.67
C LYS A 50 -5.69 14.03 5.85
N THR A 51 -5.66 13.28 4.75
CA THR A 51 -5.27 11.86 4.77
C THR A 51 -3.90 11.72 5.42
N THR A 52 -3.79 10.85 6.42
CA THR A 52 -2.67 10.82 7.36
C THR A 52 -2.42 9.39 7.86
N LEU A 53 -1.16 8.98 7.87
CA LEU A 53 -0.68 7.86 8.67
C LEU A 53 -0.02 8.43 9.93
N LEU A 54 -0.78 8.46 11.03
CA LEU A 54 -0.26 8.84 12.33
C LEU A 54 0.50 7.65 12.91
N ARG A 55 1.82 7.76 13.00
CA ARG A 55 2.67 6.73 13.59
C ARG A 55 3.23 7.24 14.91
N VAL A 56 3.28 6.40 15.94
CA VAL A 56 3.65 6.79 17.30
C VAL A 56 4.63 5.78 17.89
N LYS A 57 5.68 6.27 18.58
CA LYS A 57 6.67 5.46 19.29
C LYS A 57 7.08 6.13 20.60
N ALA A 58 7.10 5.39 21.70
CA ALA A 58 7.51 5.88 23.01
C ALA A 58 8.95 5.46 23.34
N ILE A 59 9.74 6.41 23.85
CA ILE A 59 11.15 6.24 24.19
C ILE A 59 11.38 6.67 25.64
N LYS A 60 12.05 5.80 26.41
CA LYS A 60 12.58 6.12 27.74
C LYS A 60 14.06 5.73 27.82
N PRO A 61 14.97 6.65 28.20
CA PRO A 61 16.38 6.32 28.36
C PRO A 61 16.59 5.13 29.31
N GLY A 62 17.43 4.17 28.91
CA GLY A 62 17.69 2.95 29.69
C GLY A 62 16.66 1.81 29.50
N PHE A 63 15.58 2.03 28.73
CA PHE A 63 14.55 1.03 28.47
C PHE A 63 14.52 0.60 27.00
N LYS A 64 13.90 -0.56 26.74
CA LYS A 64 13.54 -0.97 25.38
C LYS A 64 12.47 0.01 24.84
N PRO A 65 12.62 0.52 23.61
CA PRO A 65 11.57 1.29 22.92
C PRO A 65 10.24 0.54 22.83
N SER A 66 9.12 1.26 22.78
CA SER A 66 7.84 0.65 22.42
C SER A 66 7.85 0.16 20.97
N ASN A 67 6.87 -0.67 20.62
CA ASN A 67 6.51 -0.88 19.23
C ASN A 67 6.01 0.42 18.61
N ILE A 68 6.03 0.49 17.28
CA ILE A 68 5.34 1.55 16.55
C ILE A 68 3.87 1.18 16.45
N GLU A 69 3.01 2.12 16.80
CA GLU A 69 1.56 2.02 16.59
C GLU A 69 1.17 2.98 15.47
N THR A 70 0.39 2.49 14.50
CA THR A 70 -0.05 3.27 13.34
C THR A 70 -1.57 3.38 13.31
N GLN A 71 -2.07 4.62 13.23
CA GLN A 71 -3.47 4.92 12.97
C GLN A 71 -3.61 5.59 11.61
N SER A 72 -4.55 5.07 10.81
CA SER A 72 -4.84 5.54 9.47
C SER A 72 -6.07 6.43 9.42
N TYR A 73 -5.98 7.52 8.65
CA TYR A 73 -7.10 8.43 8.40
C TYR A 73 -7.18 8.77 6.91
N ILE A 74 -8.35 8.61 6.31
CA ILE A 74 -8.65 9.07 4.95
C ILE A 74 -9.55 10.30 5.05
N PHE A 75 -9.18 11.38 4.39
CA PHE A 75 -10.02 12.57 4.24
C PHE A 75 -10.47 12.71 2.80
N LEU A 76 -11.77 12.90 2.62
CA LEU A 76 -12.40 13.09 1.32
C LEU A 76 -12.89 14.54 1.20
N GLU A 77 -12.44 15.21 0.15
CA GLU A 77 -12.93 16.52 -0.25
C GLU A 77 -14.40 16.45 -0.71
N PRO A 78 -15.17 17.54 -0.65
CA PRO A 78 -16.60 17.52 -0.97
C PRO A 78 -16.94 16.98 -2.37
N ASP A 79 -16.09 17.28 -3.37
CA ASP A 79 -16.30 16.95 -4.77
C ASP A 79 -16.24 15.43 -5.08
N VAL A 80 -15.55 14.65 -4.25
CA VAL A 80 -15.38 13.20 -4.46
C VAL A 80 -16.38 12.35 -3.66
N ARG A 81 -17.07 12.90 -2.64
CA ARG A 81 -17.87 12.11 -1.68
C ARG A 81 -19.00 11.29 -2.31
N ASP A 82 -19.52 11.73 -3.44
CA ASP A 82 -20.59 11.06 -4.19
C ASP A 82 -20.06 10.07 -5.25
N PHE A 83 -18.73 9.97 -5.41
CA PHE A 83 -18.12 9.03 -6.34
C PHE A 83 -18.55 7.60 -6.05
N SER A 84 -18.99 6.90 -7.11
CA SER A 84 -19.46 5.53 -7.03
C SER A 84 -19.18 4.75 -8.30
N SER A 85 -18.80 3.48 -8.16
CA SER A 85 -18.43 2.60 -9.27
C SER A 85 -18.91 1.18 -9.06
N ASN A 86 -19.04 0.43 -10.16
CA ASN A 86 -19.22 -1.02 -10.16
C ASN A 86 -17.87 -1.75 -10.14
N LEU A 87 -16.77 -1.00 -10.14
CA LEU A 87 -15.42 -1.50 -9.92
C LEU A 87 -14.99 -1.20 -8.48
N PRO A 88 -14.15 -2.07 -7.87
CA PRO A 88 -13.44 -1.73 -6.64
C PRO A 88 -12.72 -0.38 -6.73
N ILE A 89 -12.58 0.31 -5.61
CA ILE A 89 -11.89 1.60 -5.53
C ILE A 89 -10.58 1.39 -4.78
N ALA A 90 -9.47 1.88 -5.35
CA ALA A 90 -8.20 2.00 -4.67
C ALA A 90 -7.87 3.48 -4.43
N ILE A 91 -7.40 3.78 -3.22
CA ILE A 91 -6.94 5.10 -2.80
C ILE A 91 -5.48 4.95 -2.38
N ILE A 92 -4.59 5.65 -3.06
CA ILE A 92 -3.16 5.69 -2.77
C ILE A 92 -2.78 7.13 -2.45
N ASP A 93 -2.09 7.38 -1.35
CA ASP A 93 -1.70 8.72 -0.91
C ASP A 93 -0.21 8.79 -0.60
N THR A 94 0.53 9.59 -1.35
CA THR A 94 2.00 9.71 -1.21
C THR A 94 2.42 10.79 -0.22
N PHE A 95 1.47 11.42 0.47
CA PHE A 95 1.69 12.53 1.40
C PHE A 95 2.42 13.73 0.77
N GLY A 96 2.20 13.97 -0.53
CA GLY A 96 2.90 15.03 -1.25
C GLY A 96 4.26 14.61 -1.83
N LYS A 97 4.68 13.35 -1.65
CA LYS A 97 5.99 12.87 -2.10
C LYS A 97 5.96 12.44 -3.56
N TYR A 98 7.04 12.76 -4.27
CA TYR A 98 7.25 12.35 -5.66
C TYR A 98 7.48 10.84 -5.76
N VAL A 99 6.81 10.19 -6.73
CA VAL A 99 6.94 8.75 -6.98
C VAL A 99 8.01 8.52 -8.06
N GLY A 100 9.13 7.94 -7.65
CA GLY A 100 10.26 7.63 -8.53
C GLY A 100 10.16 6.26 -9.23
N GLN A 101 11.20 5.92 -9.99
CA GLN A 101 11.38 4.60 -10.62
C GLN A 101 12.36 3.70 -9.84
N THR A 102 12.96 4.19 -8.76
CA THR A 102 13.99 3.46 -8.02
C THR A 102 13.38 2.31 -7.23
N THR A 103 13.97 1.13 -7.34
CA THR A 103 13.62 -0.03 -6.50
C THR A 103 14.35 -0.02 -5.15
N GLU A 104 15.32 0.86 -4.96
CA GLU A 104 16.15 0.90 -3.75
C GLU A 104 15.43 1.56 -2.57
N ARG A 105 14.57 2.55 -2.84
CA ARG A 105 13.76 3.24 -1.83
C ARG A 105 12.40 3.58 -2.41
N GLN A 106 11.40 2.82 -1.97
CA GLN A 106 10.03 3.05 -2.39
C GLN A 106 9.49 4.35 -1.78
N THR A 107 8.54 4.98 -2.47
CA THR A 107 7.84 6.14 -1.91
C THR A 107 6.83 5.63 -0.88
N LEU A 108 7.07 5.89 0.41
CA LEU A 108 6.13 5.52 1.47
C LEU A 108 4.78 6.18 1.20
N THR A 109 3.74 5.37 1.27
CA THR A 109 2.38 5.73 0.90
C THR A 109 1.37 5.06 1.82
N PHE A 110 0.18 5.62 1.86
CA PHE A 110 -1.02 4.96 2.33
C PHE A 110 -1.68 4.19 1.19
N ALA A 111 -2.23 3.01 1.46
CA ALA A 111 -3.08 2.28 0.53
C ALA A 111 -4.39 1.85 1.19
N GLY A 112 -5.50 2.16 0.51
CA GLY A 112 -6.85 1.75 0.90
C GLY A 112 -7.61 1.12 -0.28
N PHE A 113 -8.30 0.01 -0.05
CA PHE A 113 -9.08 -0.69 -1.07
C PHE A 113 -10.50 -0.96 -0.58
N ILE A 114 -11.48 -0.68 -1.44
CA ILE A 114 -12.91 -0.88 -1.20
C ILE A 114 -13.42 -1.86 -2.27
N ASP A 115 -13.92 -3.02 -1.85
CA ASP A 115 -14.38 -4.11 -2.71
C ASP A 115 -15.88 -4.03 -3.00
N THR A 116 -16.23 -4.47 -4.19
CA THR A 116 -17.59 -4.61 -4.74
C THR A 116 -18.27 -5.92 -4.39
N VAL A 117 -17.52 -6.97 -4.01
CA VAL A 117 -18.03 -8.35 -3.85
C VAL A 117 -19.26 -8.44 -2.94
N THR A 118 -19.36 -7.58 -1.93
CA THR A 118 -20.48 -7.59 -0.98
C THR A 118 -21.66 -6.69 -1.38
N ARG A 119 -21.52 -5.84 -2.42
CA ARG A 119 -22.38 -4.65 -2.60
C ARG A 119 -22.80 -4.35 -4.04
N GLY A 120 -22.16 -4.95 -5.06
CA GLY A 120 -22.39 -4.61 -6.46
C GLY A 120 -21.80 -3.25 -6.82
N ARG A 121 -22.54 -2.16 -6.55
CA ARG A 121 -22.07 -0.77 -6.71
C ARG A 121 -21.60 -0.21 -5.37
N ILE A 122 -20.39 0.33 -5.34
CA ILE A 122 -19.78 0.92 -4.14
C ILE A 122 -19.64 2.43 -4.26
N ARG A 123 -19.48 3.10 -3.12
CA ARG A 123 -19.12 4.51 -2.97
C ARG A 123 -17.73 4.63 -2.36
N ILE A 124 -17.00 5.70 -2.68
CA ILE A 124 -15.70 5.98 -2.04
C ILE A 124 -15.81 6.17 -0.51
N THR A 125 -17.01 6.46 -0.02
CA THR A 125 -17.32 6.62 1.40
C THR A 125 -17.65 5.29 2.11
N ASN A 126 -17.71 4.16 1.38
CA ASN A 126 -17.86 2.86 2.02
C ASN A 126 -16.62 2.52 2.86
N PRO A 127 -16.77 1.76 3.96
CA PRO A 127 -15.62 1.27 4.72
C PRO A 127 -14.71 0.45 3.80
N PRO A 128 -13.40 0.73 3.78
CA PRO A 128 -12.44 -0.07 3.02
C PRO A 128 -12.24 -1.45 3.65
N ASP A 129 -12.10 -2.45 2.80
CA ASP A 129 -11.83 -3.85 3.15
C ASP A 129 -10.34 -4.06 3.49
N PHE A 130 -9.47 -3.19 2.98
CA PHE A 130 -8.07 -3.11 3.39
C PHE A 130 -7.62 -1.65 3.54
N ILE A 131 -6.88 -1.37 4.60
CA ILE A 131 -6.11 -0.16 4.82
C ILE A 131 -4.72 -0.57 5.34
N GLY A 132 -3.66 0.02 4.79
CA GLY A 132 -2.32 -0.19 5.33
C GLY A 132 -1.28 0.78 4.82
N ARG A 133 -0.08 0.62 5.40
CA ARG A 133 1.15 1.22 4.90
C ARG A 133 1.57 0.49 3.64
N ALA A 134 2.12 1.22 2.69
CA ALA A 134 2.68 0.66 1.48
C ALA A 134 3.88 1.47 0.99
N GLY A 135 4.65 0.89 0.08
CA GLY A 135 5.60 1.59 -0.76
C GLY A 135 5.13 1.59 -2.21
N LEU A 136 5.44 2.67 -2.93
CA LEU A 136 5.01 2.86 -4.31
C LEU A 136 6.17 3.30 -5.19
N ASN A 137 6.30 2.66 -6.36
CA ASN A 137 7.25 3.03 -7.40
C ASN A 137 6.62 2.96 -8.79
N ILE A 138 7.03 3.86 -9.68
CA ILE A 138 6.77 3.73 -11.11
C ILE A 138 7.49 2.48 -11.63
N ARG A 139 6.78 1.64 -12.38
CA ARG A 139 7.32 0.42 -13.00
C ARG A 139 7.22 0.42 -14.52
N GLY A 140 7.92 -0.54 -15.10
CA GLY A 140 7.98 -0.79 -16.53
C GLY A 140 9.26 -0.23 -17.15
N LYS A 141 9.38 -0.33 -18.48
CA LYS A 141 10.54 0.17 -19.23
C LYS A 141 10.12 1.24 -20.22
N SER A 142 9.46 0.85 -21.31
CA SER A 142 8.89 1.78 -22.29
C SER A 142 7.68 2.54 -21.73
N SER A 143 6.86 1.87 -20.91
CA SER A 143 5.65 2.43 -20.31
C SER A 143 5.91 3.54 -19.29
N THR A 144 7.15 3.71 -18.82
CA THR A 144 7.51 4.81 -17.91
C THR A 144 7.37 6.17 -18.60
N GLY A 145 7.46 6.22 -19.94
CA GLY A 145 7.26 7.43 -20.74
C GLY A 145 5.79 7.80 -20.95
N PHE A 146 4.83 6.94 -20.59
CA PHE A 146 3.41 7.23 -20.80
C PHE A 146 2.88 8.27 -19.81
N ALA A 147 1.87 9.03 -20.21
CA ALA A 147 1.21 9.99 -19.31
C ALA A 147 0.59 9.28 -18.10
N LYS A 148 -0.06 8.14 -18.34
CA LYS A 148 -0.61 7.27 -17.30
C LYS A 148 0.44 6.24 -16.87
N LYS A 149 1.02 6.43 -15.68
CA LYS A 149 2.08 5.56 -15.14
C LYS A 149 1.52 4.25 -14.63
N GLN A 150 2.36 3.21 -14.65
CA GLN A 150 2.09 1.94 -13.99
C GLN A 150 2.89 1.90 -12.69
N TYR A 151 2.36 1.24 -11.66
CA TYR A 151 3.03 1.21 -10.37
C TYR A 151 3.26 -0.21 -9.86
N HIS A 152 4.39 -0.40 -9.19
CA HIS A 152 4.60 -1.47 -8.21
C HIS A 152 4.19 -0.89 -6.86
N LEU A 153 3.26 -1.58 -6.20
CA LEU A 153 2.79 -1.28 -4.86
C LEU A 153 3.22 -2.43 -3.96
N GLU A 154 3.83 -2.13 -2.82
CA GLU A 154 4.25 -3.12 -1.84
C GLU A 154 3.60 -2.83 -0.49
N THR A 155 2.93 -3.77 0.14
CA THR A 155 2.33 -3.58 1.47
C THR A 155 3.37 -3.81 2.55
N LEU A 156 3.42 -2.89 3.51
CA LEU A 156 4.49 -2.80 4.50
C LEU A 156 3.96 -3.01 5.93
N ASP A 157 4.79 -3.57 6.79
CA ASP A 157 4.56 -3.70 8.23
C ASP A 157 4.90 -2.38 8.97
N GLU A 158 5.05 -2.42 10.30
CA GLU A 158 5.39 -1.23 11.09
C GLU A 158 6.86 -0.81 11.01
N TYR A 159 7.72 -1.59 10.35
CA TYR A 159 9.16 -1.35 10.26
C TYR A 159 9.67 -1.33 8.81
N ASP A 160 8.76 -1.10 7.86
CA ASP A 160 9.03 -1.01 6.42
C ASP A 160 9.44 -2.34 5.79
N GLY A 161 9.18 -3.47 6.46
CA GLY A 161 9.31 -4.80 5.90
C GLY A 161 8.04 -5.25 5.17
N ASP A 162 8.18 -6.22 4.27
CA ASP A 162 7.07 -6.86 3.56
C ASP A 162 5.96 -7.34 4.51
N LYS A 163 4.71 -7.02 4.16
CA LYS A 163 3.53 -7.50 4.87
C LYS A 163 2.58 -8.18 3.90
N ASP A 164 2.45 -9.49 4.05
CA ASP A 164 1.49 -10.29 3.29
C ASP A 164 0.05 -9.95 3.70
N VAL A 165 -0.75 -9.50 2.75
CA VAL A 165 -2.17 -9.18 2.96
C VAL A 165 -3.02 -9.69 1.80
N SER A 166 -4.30 -9.98 2.04
CA SER A 166 -5.24 -10.27 0.95
C SER A 166 -5.87 -8.96 0.46
N ILE A 167 -5.81 -8.70 -0.85
CA ILE A 167 -6.44 -7.54 -1.48
C ILE A 167 -7.46 -8.02 -2.52
N LEU A 168 -8.71 -7.55 -2.40
CA LEU A 168 -9.82 -7.84 -3.33
C LEU A 168 -10.04 -9.35 -3.61
N GLY A 169 -9.80 -10.19 -2.60
CA GLY A 169 -9.95 -11.65 -2.68
C GLY A 169 -8.76 -12.39 -3.27
N PHE A 170 -7.64 -11.71 -3.56
CA PHE A 170 -6.41 -12.38 -3.97
C PHE A 170 -5.71 -13.04 -2.78
N PRO A 171 -5.02 -14.18 -2.97
CA PRO A 171 -4.17 -14.78 -1.94
C PRO A 171 -3.15 -13.79 -1.37
N ALA A 172 -2.84 -13.95 -0.08
CA ALA A 172 -2.03 -12.99 0.66
C ALA A 172 -0.63 -12.82 0.07
N GLU A 173 -0.15 -11.56 0.04
CA GLU A 173 1.17 -11.17 -0.48
C GLU A 173 1.54 -9.70 -0.18
N SER A 174 2.83 -9.38 -0.27
CA SER A 174 3.35 -8.01 -0.18
C SER A 174 3.36 -7.25 -1.51
N ASP A 175 3.73 -7.87 -2.63
CA ASP A 175 3.90 -7.22 -3.92
C ASP A 175 2.68 -7.26 -4.87
N TRP A 176 2.25 -6.07 -5.27
CA TRP A 176 1.13 -5.82 -6.18
C TRP A 176 1.52 -4.96 -7.37
N VAL A 177 0.73 -5.05 -8.43
CA VAL A 177 0.89 -4.24 -9.63
C VAL A 177 -0.37 -3.45 -9.89
N LEU A 178 -0.24 -2.13 -9.98
CA LEU A 178 -1.26 -1.23 -10.51
C LEU A 178 -0.95 -0.99 -11.98
N GLN A 179 -1.49 -1.85 -12.85
CA GLN A 179 -1.25 -1.77 -14.28
C GLN A 179 -2.16 -0.73 -14.92
N ALA A 180 -1.56 0.27 -15.56
CA ALA A 180 -2.25 1.19 -16.46
C ALA A 180 -2.22 0.66 -17.89
N PRO A 181 -3.36 0.24 -18.47
CA PRO A 181 -3.45 -0.20 -19.86
C PRO A 181 -3.47 0.98 -20.84
N TYR A 182 -2.50 1.90 -20.75
CA TYR A 182 -2.50 3.16 -21.50
C TYR A 182 -2.50 3.00 -23.03
N SER A 183 -1.67 2.08 -23.54
CA SER A 183 -1.58 1.80 -24.99
C SER A 183 -2.70 0.88 -25.48
N ASP A 184 -3.28 0.08 -24.58
CA ASP A 184 -4.37 -0.83 -24.89
C ASP A 184 -5.71 -0.09 -24.88
N LYS A 185 -6.23 0.27 -26.05
CA LYS A 185 -7.51 0.99 -26.18
C LYS A 185 -8.75 0.24 -25.69
N SER A 186 -8.65 -1.08 -25.51
CA SER A 186 -9.73 -1.87 -24.91
C SER A 186 -9.64 -1.90 -23.39
N LEU A 187 -8.49 -1.55 -22.82
CA LEU A 187 -8.11 -1.75 -21.42
C LEU A 187 -8.06 -3.22 -20.96
N MET A 188 -8.45 -4.18 -21.80
CA MET A 188 -8.83 -5.53 -21.39
C MET A 188 -7.91 -6.64 -21.89
N ARG A 189 -6.93 -6.39 -22.77
CA ARG A 189 -6.16 -7.47 -23.42
C ARG A 189 -5.40 -8.33 -22.41
N ASN A 190 -4.67 -7.68 -21.50
CA ASN A 190 -3.96 -8.40 -20.43
C ASN A 190 -4.94 -9.11 -19.49
N PHE A 191 -6.01 -8.42 -19.09
CA PHE A 191 -7.04 -8.99 -18.23
C PHE A 191 -7.63 -10.27 -18.83
N LEU A 192 -8.05 -10.23 -20.09
CA LEU A 192 -8.64 -11.38 -20.79
C LEU A 192 -7.63 -12.51 -20.98
N ALA A 193 -6.38 -12.20 -21.36
CA ALA A 193 -5.35 -13.23 -21.55
C ALA A 193 -5.07 -14.00 -20.24
N TYR A 194 -4.88 -13.30 -19.12
CA TYR A 194 -4.67 -13.95 -17.83
C TYR A 194 -5.92 -14.67 -17.33
N LYS A 195 -7.11 -14.07 -17.53
CA LYS A 195 -8.37 -14.73 -17.20
C LYS A 195 -8.53 -16.04 -17.96
N TRP A 196 -8.33 -16.05 -19.28
CA TRP A 196 -8.49 -17.25 -20.09
C TRP A 196 -7.48 -18.33 -19.73
N SER A 197 -6.23 -17.97 -19.41
CA SER A 197 -5.26 -18.95 -18.91
C SER A 197 -5.77 -19.63 -17.64
N ASN A 198 -6.26 -18.85 -16.67
CA ASN A 198 -6.82 -19.39 -15.43
C ASN A 198 -8.09 -20.23 -15.67
N ASP A 199 -8.97 -19.80 -16.58
CA ASP A 199 -10.20 -20.52 -16.94
C ASP A 199 -9.90 -21.90 -17.58
N ILE A 200 -8.75 -22.07 -18.26
CA ILE A 200 -8.28 -23.37 -18.79
C ILE A 200 -7.40 -24.15 -17.81
N GLY A 201 -7.35 -23.75 -16.54
CA GLY A 201 -6.59 -24.43 -15.50
C GLY A 201 -5.07 -24.21 -15.56
N ARG A 202 -4.61 -23.18 -16.29
CA ARG A 202 -3.19 -22.80 -16.34
C ARG A 202 -2.98 -21.53 -15.53
N TYR A 203 -2.21 -21.63 -14.46
CA TYR A 203 -1.92 -20.49 -13.60
C TYR A 203 -1.45 -19.28 -14.41
N ALA A 204 -2.14 -18.17 -14.19
CA ALA A 204 -1.74 -16.83 -14.56
C ALA A 204 -2.08 -15.88 -13.41
N VAL A 205 -1.38 -14.75 -13.34
CA VAL A 205 -1.64 -13.74 -12.30
C VAL A 205 -3.12 -13.35 -12.28
N ARG A 206 -3.71 -13.35 -11.08
CA ARG A 206 -5.08 -12.90 -10.88
C ARG A 206 -5.14 -11.41 -11.14
N THR A 207 -6.24 -10.98 -11.75
CA THR A 207 -6.44 -9.59 -12.16
C THR A 207 -7.84 -9.11 -11.81
N ARG A 208 -7.96 -7.84 -11.40
CA ARG A 208 -9.24 -7.14 -11.22
C ARG A 208 -9.13 -5.71 -11.69
N PHE A 209 -10.15 -5.22 -12.41
CA PHE A 209 -10.27 -3.80 -12.70
C PHE A 209 -10.58 -3.01 -11.43
N ILE A 210 -10.01 -1.82 -11.30
CA ILE A 210 -10.21 -0.89 -10.19
C ILE A 210 -10.34 0.54 -10.70
N GLU A 211 -11.09 1.38 -9.98
CA GLU A 211 -10.94 2.84 -10.04
C GLU A 211 -9.78 3.26 -9.14
N LEU A 212 -8.82 4.02 -9.66
CA LEU A 212 -7.68 4.47 -8.86
C LEU A 212 -7.75 5.99 -8.59
N PHE A 213 -7.67 6.34 -7.31
CA PHE A 213 -7.36 7.67 -6.82
C PHE A 213 -5.91 7.69 -6.34
N LEU A 214 -5.10 8.57 -6.91
CA LEU A 214 -3.69 8.75 -6.56
C LEU A 214 -3.46 10.17 -6.07
N ASN A 215 -3.55 10.36 -4.76
CA ASN A 215 -3.31 11.64 -4.10
C ASN A 215 -1.80 11.88 -3.96
N THR A 216 -1.32 12.96 -4.58
CA THR A 216 0.10 13.30 -4.61
C THR A 216 0.38 14.74 -4.18
N ASP A 217 -0.63 15.51 -3.79
CA ASP A 217 -0.48 16.91 -3.39
C ASP A 217 -0.47 17.09 -1.86
N GLY A 218 -0.75 16.01 -1.12
CA GLY A 218 -0.77 15.98 0.33
C GLY A 218 -1.95 16.76 0.94
N ARG A 219 -3.09 16.84 0.25
CA ARG A 219 -4.39 17.36 0.74
C ARG A 219 -5.37 16.21 1.00
N GLY A 220 -6.66 16.49 1.17
CA GLY A 220 -7.68 15.45 1.14
C GLY A 220 -7.84 14.88 -0.27
N VAL A 221 -8.29 13.63 -0.38
CA VAL A 221 -8.57 12.99 -1.67
C VAL A 221 -9.74 13.71 -2.33
N SER A 222 -9.58 14.07 -3.59
CA SER A 222 -10.49 14.87 -4.41
C SER A 222 -10.72 14.24 -5.78
N MET A 223 -11.58 14.83 -6.61
CA MET A 223 -11.77 14.34 -7.98
C MET A 223 -10.55 14.60 -8.89
N SER A 224 -9.66 15.54 -8.56
CA SER A 224 -8.41 15.71 -9.32
C SER A 224 -7.41 14.57 -9.12
N ASP A 225 -7.58 13.77 -8.07
CA ASP A 225 -6.74 12.60 -7.80
C ASP A 225 -7.20 11.36 -8.56
N TYR A 226 -8.36 11.40 -9.21
CA TYR A 226 -8.86 10.28 -10.01
C TYR A 226 -8.02 10.10 -11.28
N VAL A 227 -7.28 8.99 -11.34
CA VAL A 227 -6.38 8.65 -12.46
C VAL A 227 -6.97 7.58 -13.39
N GLY A 228 -8.26 7.30 -13.25
CA GLY A 228 -9.01 6.39 -14.13
C GLY A 228 -8.88 4.92 -13.78
N VAL A 229 -9.35 4.06 -14.69
CA VAL A 229 -9.34 2.60 -14.53
C VAL A 229 -7.93 2.01 -14.61
N TYR A 230 -7.58 1.18 -13.64
CA TYR A 230 -6.37 0.35 -13.60
C TYR A 230 -6.76 -1.13 -13.52
N VAL A 231 -5.78 -2.01 -13.77
CA VAL A 231 -5.88 -3.44 -13.45
C VAL A 231 -4.97 -3.70 -12.25
N LEU A 232 -5.55 -4.06 -11.10
CA LEU A 232 -4.81 -4.65 -9.99
C LEU A 232 -4.38 -6.06 -10.42
N MET A 233 -3.11 -6.37 -10.24
CA MET A 233 -2.56 -7.69 -10.54
C MET A 233 -1.65 -8.15 -9.41
N GLU A 234 -1.62 -9.46 -9.19
CA GLU A 234 -0.54 -10.10 -8.43
C GLU A 234 0.81 -9.88 -9.15
N LYS A 235 1.91 -9.81 -8.39
CA LYS A 235 3.24 -9.99 -8.95
C LYS A 235 3.53 -11.48 -9.09
N ILE A 236 4.17 -11.88 -10.19
CA ILE A 236 4.67 -13.25 -10.33
C ILE A 236 5.80 -13.45 -9.32
N LYS A 237 5.57 -14.36 -8.37
CA LYS A 237 6.54 -14.80 -7.36
C LYS A 237 6.39 -16.31 -7.14
N GLN A 238 7.40 -16.89 -6.50
CA GLN A 238 7.33 -18.23 -5.96
C GLN A 238 6.30 -18.28 -4.82
N GLY A 239 5.53 -19.36 -4.72
CA GLY A 239 4.57 -19.58 -3.64
C GLY A 239 3.47 -20.56 -4.03
N GLU A 240 2.86 -21.19 -3.03
CA GLU A 240 1.82 -22.23 -3.20
C GLU A 240 0.64 -21.74 -4.06
N ASN A 241 0.23 -20.49 -3.86
CA ASN A 241 -0.88 -19.86 -4.58
C ASN A 241 -0.46 -19.14 -5.88
N ARG A 242 0.82 -19.30 -6.30
CA ARG A 242 1.45 -18.67 -7.47
C ARG A 242 2.26 -19.68 -8.28
N VAL A 243 3.54 -19.39 -8.54
CA VAL A 243 4.48 -20.35 -9.14
C VAL A 243 4.93 -21.28 -8.03
N ASN A 244 4.27 -22.42 -7.93
CA ASN A 244 4.52 -23.42 -6.89
C ASN A 244 5.80 -24.21 -7.20
N ILE A 245 6.94 -23.58 -6.91
CA ILE A 245 8.28 -24.18 -7.00
C ILE A 245 9.01 -23.95 -5.68
N THR A 246 9.89 -24.89 -5.33
CA THR A 246 10.72 -24.79 -4.13
C THR A 246 11.71 -23.64 -4.28
N LYS A 247 11.85 -22.84 -3.22
CA LYS A 247 12.85 -21.79 -3.15
C LYS A 247 14.24 -22.42 -3.09
N LEU A 248 15.15 -21.95 -3.93
CA LEU A 248 16.55 -22.34 -3.91
C LEU A 248 17.30 -21.51 -2.86
N GLU A 249 18.08 -22.19 -2.03
CA GLU A 249 19.03 -21.58 -1.12
C GLU A 249 20.43 -21.55 -1.75
N PRO A 250 21.31 -20.61 -1.38
CA PRO A 250 22.65 -20.51 -1.97
C PRO A 250 23.51 -21.78 -1.83
N SER A 251 23.17 -22.66 -0.88
CA SER A 251 23.81 -23.96 -0.66
C SER A 251 23.34 -25.07 -1.61
N ASP A 252 22.27 -24.85 -2.36
CA ASP A 252 21.68 -25.86 -3.23
C ASP A 252 22.49 -25.98 -4.52
N ASN A 253 23.36 -26.99 -4.59
CA ASN A 253 24.33 -27.17 -5.67
C ASN A 253 24.30 -28.56 -6.34
N ALA A 254 23.33 -29.40 -5.99
CA ALA A 254 23.15 -30.72 -6.56
C ALA A 254 21.65 -31.09 -6.61
N GLU A 255 21.35 -32.16 -7.34
CA GLU A 255 20.01 -32.76 -7.30
C GLU A 255 19.80 -33.50 -5.96
N PRO A 256 18.55 -33.52 -5.42
CA PRO A 256 17.34 -32.94 -6.00
C PRO A 256 17.11 -31.45 -5.66
N GLN A 257 18.00 -30.79 -4.92
CA GLN A 257 17.77 -29.44 -4.37
C GLN A 257 17.63 -28.38 -5.48
N ILE A 258 18.33 -28.54 -6.60
CA ILE A 258 18.27 -27.60 -7.74
C ILE A 258 17.07 -27.81 -8.67
N THR A 259 16.26 -28.86 -8.48
CA THR A 259 15.18 -29.20 -9.41
C THR A 259 13.92 -28.35 -9.21
N GLY A 260 13.86 -27.50 -8.19
CA GLY A 260 12.69 -26.65 -7.93
C GLY A 260 11.42 -27.43 -7.55
N GLY A 261 11.54 -28.72 -7.23
CA GLY A 261 10.45 -29.56 -6.73
C GLY A 261 9.47 -30.09 -7.79
N TYR A 262 9.85 -30.13 -9.07
CA TYR A 262 9.04 -30.67 -10.18
C TYR A 262 9.64 -31.95 -10.79
#